data_AF-A0A2V1D5Z3-F1
#
_entry.id   AF-A0A2V1D5Z3-F1
#
_cell.length_a   1.000
_cell.length_b   1.000
_cell.length_c   1.000
_cell.angle_alpha   90.00
_cell.angle_beta   90.00
_cell.angle_gamma   90.00
#
_symmetry.space_group_name_H-M   'P 1'
#
loop_
_entity.id
_entity.type
_entity.pdbx_description
1 polymer ?
#
loop_
_entity_poly.entity_id
_entity_poly.type
_entity_poly.pdbx_seq_one_letter_code
_entity_poly.pdbx_strand_id
1 'polypeptide(L)'
;MSQCYYPIGKPLRDSDREMRPCPNEPVQTICCSVARTNLPGGDLANGSTQDRCLNNGLCLNDSYKNGTRRIEYWAALCTDKNMTSGNCLNICNEPGQRNSNGATRMTKCEGSDTQFCCGESGACCITGAGMVELPVNFTKGMPYQPSQKLPQPSQSLPQPSPSTVYVNTPATDTGLSSRAVVGIVLGVDLGVLALVALALLVRKAMARRREGQSRKSSQAPDETLVNPKSSSYEIQVNREMMELPTDRGTSELPFNKDLW
;
A
#
# COMPACT_ATOMS: atom_id res chain seq x y z
N MET A 1 2.11 17.82 22.69
CA MET A 1 2.18 16.79 21.63
C MET A 1 2.17 17.51 20.30
N SER A 2 3.09 17.18 19.39
CA SER A 2 3.10 17.81 18.06
C SER A 2 1.95 17.26 17.22
N GLN A 3 1.23 18.16 16.53
CA GLN A 3 0.13 17.81 15.63
C GLN A 3 0.69 17.28 14.31
N CYS A 4 0.09 16.24 13.74
CA CYS A 4 0.43 15.74 12.41
C CYS A 4 -0.48 16.35 11.34
N TYR A 5 0.06 16.53 10.14
CA TYR A 5 -0.61 17.14 9.00
C TYR A 5 -0.56 16.21 7.78
N TYR A 6 -1.64 16.23 7.01
CA TYR A 6 -1.66 15.71 5.65
C TYR A 6 -0.68 16.51 4.77
N PRO A 7 -0.20 15.95 3.64
CA PRO A 7 0.66 16.65 2.67
C PRO A 7 0.12 18.02 2.22
N ILE A 8 -1.20 18.17 2.18
CA ILE A 8 -1.90 19.42 1.84
C ILE A 8 -1.93 20.45 2.98
N GLY A 9 -1.25 20.19 4.10
CA GLY A 9 -1.19 21.05 5.28
C GLY A 9 -2.47 21.09 6.12
N LYS A 10 -3.39 20.14 5.93
CA LYS A 10 -4.55 19.99 6.82
C LYS A 10 -4.17 19.17 8.04
N PRO A 11 -4.56 19.58 9.27
CA PRO A 11 -4.30 18.78 10.46
C PRO A 11 -5.09 17.46 10.40
N LEU A 12 -4.50 16.40 10.96
CA LEU A 12 -5.22 15.16 11.24
C LEU A 12 -6.42 15.40 12.15
N ARG A 13 -7.47 14.61 11.96
CA ARG A 13 -8.67 14.69 12.80
C ARG A 13 -8.46 13.88 14.08
N ASP A 14 -9.28 14.14 15.09
CA ASP A 14 -9.28 13.37 16.34
C ASP A 14 -9.61 11.88 16.15
N SER A 15 -10.18 11.48 15.01
CA SER A 15 -10.38 10.07 14.66
C SER A 15 -9.07 9.36 14.31
N ASP A 16 -8.03 10.09 13.95
CA ASP A 16 -6.75 9.55 13.42
C ASP A 16 -5.66 9.50 14.52
N ARG A 17 -6.07 9.32 15.78
CA ARG A 17 -5.20 9.32 16.99
C ARG A 17 -4.09 8.26 17.00
N GLU A 18 -4.16 7.31 16.07
CA GLU A 18 -3.13 6.30 15.85
C GLU A 18 -1.84 6.89 15.29
N MET A 19 -1.94 7.95 14.50
CA MET A 19 -0.82 8.65 13.89
C MET A 19 -0.22 9.63 14.89
N ARG A 20 1.03 9.43 15.27
CA ARG A 20 1.75 10.32 16.17
C ARG A 20 3.17 10.57 15.67
N PRO A 21 3.80 11.69 16.11
CA PRO A 21 5.21 11.92 15.86
C PRO A 21 6.05 10.75 16.35
N CYS A 22 7.07 10.39 15.58
CA CYS A 22 8.03 9.40 16.01
C CYS A 22 8.74 9.84 17.30
N PRO A 23 9.00 8.92 18.25
CA PRO A 23 9.57 9.29 19.55
C PRO A 23 11.06 9.65 19.50
N ASN A 24 11.77 9.23 18.45
CA ASN A 24 13.23 9.30 18.39
C ASN A 24 13.71 10.35 17.38
N GLU A 25 14.80 11.07 17.70
CA GLU A 25 15.57 11.81 16.70
C GLU A 25 16.26 10.82 15.73
N PRO A 26 16.50 11.21 14.46
CA PRO A 26 16.23 12.52 13.86
C PRO A 26 14.82 12.68 13.26
N VAL A 27 13.95 11.68 13.46
CA VAL A 27 12.68 11.54 12.73
C VAL A 27 11.46 12.03 13.51
N GLN A 28 11.64 12.85 14.55
CA GLN A 28 10.53 13.37 15.35
C GLN A 28 9.51 14.18 14.55
N THR A 29 9.88 14.68 13.37
CA THR A 29 9.00 15.41 12.47
C THR A 29 8.17 14.50 11.57
N ILE A 30 8.45 13.19 11.56
CA ILE A 30 7.70 12.19 10.83
C ILE A 30 6.59 11.65 11.73
N CYS A 31 5.41 11.46 11.16
CA CYS A 31 4.26 10.89 11.84
C CYS A 31 3.94 9.50 11.29
N CYS A 32 3.98 8.50 12.17
CA CYS A 32 3.69 7.08 11.88
C CYS A 32 2.54 6.57 12.76
N SER A 33 1.99 5.39 12.45
CA SER A 33 0.89 4.77 13.21
C SER A 33 1.36 4.10 14.50
N VAL A 34 2.13 4.82 15.32
CA VAL A 34 2.83 4.28 16.51
C VAL A 34 1.90 4.08 17.72
N ALA A 35 0.66 4.55 17.66
CA ALA A 35 -0.29 4.47 18.76
C ALA A 35 -1.41 3.42 18.58
N ARG A 36 -1.26 2.51 17.62
CA ARG A 36 -2.13 1.31 17.50
C ARG A 36 -1.95 0.39 18.70
N THR A 37 -2.89 -0.50 18.97
CA THR A 37 -2.78 -1.45 20.09
C THR A 37 -2.01 -2.72 19.74
N ASN A 38 -2.10 -3.17 18.49
CA ASN A 38 -1.39 -4.35 18.01
C ASN A 38 0.08 -4.01 17.77
N LEU A 39 1.02 -4.64 18.48
CA LEU A 39 2.44 -4.31 18.42
C LEU A 39 3.08 -4.71 17.08
N PRO A 40 4.26 -4.17 16.71
CA PRO A 40 4.97 -4.60 15.52
C PRO A 40 5.27 -6.11 15.58
N GLY A 41 4.97 -6.83 14.49
CA GLY A 41 5.07 -8.28 14.43
C GLY A 41 3.83 -9.02 14.95
N GLY A 42 2.74 -8.32 15.28
CA GLY A 42 1.47 -8.94 15.63
C GLY A 42 0.68 -9.46 14.41
N ASP A 43 -0.31 -10.32 14.67
CA ASP A 43 -1.20 -10.84 13.63
C ASP A 43 -2.26 -9.81 13.24
N LEU A 44 -2.50 -9.62 11.94
CA LEU A 44 -3.52 -8.71 11.41
C LEU A 44 -4.95 -9.08 11.82
N ALA A 45 -5.20 -10.31 12.28
CA ALA A 45 -6.47 -10.70 12.90
C ALA A 45 -6.78 -9.88 14.17
N ASN A 46 -5.75 -9.35 14.84
CA ASN A 46 -5.87 -8.49 16.03
C ASN A 46 -5.93 -6.99 15.70
N GLY A 47 -6.11 -6.65 14.41
CA GLY A 47 -6.11 -5.27 13.91
C GLY A 47 -4.79 -4.85 13.29
N SER A 48 -4.72 -3.61 12.81
CA SER A 48 -3.50 -3.06 12.20
C SER A 48 -2.36 -2.96 13.22
N THR A 49 -1.17 -3.39 12.85
CA THR A 49 0.01 -3.30 13.72
C THR A 49 0.55 -1.87 13.80
N GLN A 50 1.18 -1.55 14.92
CA GLN A 50 1.96 -0.33 15.11
C GLN A 50 3.10 -0.28 14.11
N ASP A 51 3.39 0.93 13.64
CA ASP A 51 4.56 1.16 12.80
C ASP A 51 5.81 1.36 13.67
N ARG A 52 6.96 0.92 13.15
CA ARG A 52 8.28 1.32 13.65
C ARG A 52 8.80 2.49 12.83
N CYS A 53 9.27 3.53 13.51
CA CYS A 53 9.94 4.64 12.86
C CYS A 53 11.36 4.25 12.45
N LEU A 54 11.67 4.36 11.17
CA LEU A 54 13.01 4.12 10.65
C LEU A 54 13.82 5.42 10.62
N ASN A 55 15.14 5.32 10.76
CA ASN A 55 16.02 6.48 10.79
C ASN A 55 15.97 7.32 9.52
N ASN A 56 15.64 6.72 8.37
CA ASN A 56 15.49 7.42 7.09
C ASN A 56 14.16 8.17 6.93
N GLY A 57 13.31 8.16 7.97
CA GLY A 57 12.01 8.84 7.99
C GLY A 57 10.85 8.02 7.41
N LEU A 58 11.06 6.75 7.07
CA LEU A 58 9.96 5.85 6.71
C LEU A 58 9.30 5.24 7.93
N CYS A 59 8.02 4.87 7.79
CA CYS A 59 7.30 4.04 8.74
C CYS A 59 7.32 2.59 8.26
N LEU A 60 7.81 1.67 9.10
CA LEU A 60 7.84 0.24 8.84
C LEU A 60 6.68 -0.46 9.55
N ASN A 61 5.75 -1.00 8.77
CA ASN A 61 4.73 -1.90 9.29
C ASN A 61 5.22 -3.36 9.20
N ASP A 62 5.34 -4.02 10.34
CA ASP A 62 5.68 -5.44 10.47
C ASP A 62 4.47 -6.16 11.02
N SER A 63 3.94 -7.13 10.28
CA SER A 63 2.71 -7.84 10.65
C SER A 63 2.73 -9.28 10.18
N TYR A 64 1.84 -10.11 10.73
CA TYR A 64 1.60 -11.46 10.27
C TYR A 64 0.18 -11.59 9.73
N LYS A 65 0.01 -12.38 8.68
CA LYS A 65 -1.31 -12.78 8.18
C LYS A 65 -1.29 -14.27 7.89
N ASN A 66 -2.09 -15.04 8.63
CA ASN A 66 -2.12 -16.50 8.51
C ASN A 66 -0.71 -17.11 8.65
N GLY A 67 0.06 -16.67 9.65
CA GLY A 67 1.43 -17.11 9.88
C GLY A 67 2.48 -16.61 8.87
N THR A 68 2.08 -15.88 7.82
CA THR A 68 3.02 -15.30 6.85
C THR A 68 3.38 -13.88 7.25
N ARG A 69 4.67 -13.62 7.47
CA ARG A 69 5.18 -12.28 7.78
C ARG A 69 5.01 -11.34 6.57
N ARG A 70 4.56 -10.12 6.83
CA ARG A 70 4.40 -9.04 5.87
C ARG A 70 5.16 -7.81 6.35
N ILE A 71 5.95 -7.25 5.45
CA ILE A 71 6.76 -6.06 5.67
C ILE A 71 6.29 -5.00 4.67
N GLU A 72 5.90 -3.84 5.18
CA GLU A 72 5.48 -2.71 4.36
C GLU A 72 6.18 -1.44 4.82
N TYR A 73 6.67 -0.67 3.86
CA TYR A 73 7.29 0.63 4.10
C TYR A 73 6.32 1.72 3.67
N TRP A 74 6.25 2.80 4.43
CA TRP A 74 5.33 3.90 4.17
C TRP A 74 6.04 5.24 4.27
N ALA A 75 5.87 6.08 3.25
CA ALA A 75 6.08 7.51 3.38
C ALA A 75 4.77 8.12 3.87
N ALA A 76 4.75 8.45 5.15
CA ALA A 76 3.54 8.84 5.85
C ALA A 76 3.42 10.36 5.97
N LEU A 77 3.03 10.83 7.15
CA LEU A 77 2.65 12.21 7.44
C LEU A 77 3.79 12.96 8.13
N CYS A 78 3.61 14.26 8.33
CA CYS A 78 4.61 15.13 8.93
C CYS A 78 4.02 16.02 10.03
N THR A 79 4.84 16.44 10.99
CA THR A 79 4.46 17.43 12.00
C THR A 79 4.43 18.85 11.45
N ASP A 80 5.13 19.10 10.35
CA ASP A 80 5.12 20.39 9.69
C ASP A 80 3.93 20.49 8.73
N LYS A 81 3.24 21.62 8.80
CA LYS A 81 2.12 21.94 7.89
C LYS A 81 2.57 22.02 6.43
N ASN A 82 3.81 22.44 6.20
CA ASN A 82 4.38 22.51 4.87
C ASN A 82 5.29 21.29 4.62
N MET A 83 4.83 20.36 3.79
CA MET A 83 5.63 19.16 3.48
C MET A 83 6.91 19.48 2.71
N THR A 84 7.03 20.67 2.11
CA THR A 84 8.24 21.12 1.41
C THR A 84 9.22 21.88 2.31
N SER A 85 9.01 21.95 3.62
CA SER A 85 9.87 22.70 4.55
C SER A 85 11.29 22.10 4.69
N GLY A 86 11.50 20.87 4.21
CA GLY A 86 12.72 20.10 4.43
C GLY A 86 12.72 19.33 5.75
N ASN A 87 11.79 19.61 6.66
CA ASN A 87 11.62 18.83 7.89
C ASN A 87 10.76 17.58 7.68
N CYS A 88 10.13 17.45 6.51
CA CYS A 88 9.26 16.33 6.16
C CYS A 88 9.89 15.44 5.08
N LEU A 89 9.50 14.17 5.09
CA LEU A 89 9.82 13.26 4.00
C LEU A 89 8.96 13.57 2.76
N ASN A 90 9.45 14.48 1.92
CA ASN A 90 8.74 15.01 0.77
C ASN A 90 8.96 14.19 -0.51
N ILE A 91 8.58 12.92 -0.48
CA ILE A 91 8.74 11.99 -1.61
C ILE A 91 7.39 11.50 -2.13
N CYS A 92 7.40 10.92 -3.33
CA CYS A 92 6.22 10.29 -3.94
C CYS A 92 5.00 11.21 -4.03
N ASN A 93 5.20 12.43 -4.53
CA ASN A 93 4.15 13.46 -4.59
C ASN A 93 3.49 13.58 -5.97
N GLU A 94 3.82 12.69 -6.90
CA GLU A 94 3.16 12.71 -8.20
C GLU A 94 1.67 12.34 -8.04
N PRO A 95 0.79 12.89 -8.90
CA PRO A 95 -0.63 12.56 -8.85
C PRO A 95 -0.87 11.05 -8.87
N GLY A 96 -1.60 10.56 -7.86
CA GLY A 96 -1.95 9.15 -7.72
C GLY A 96 -0.95 8.28 -6.93
N GLN A 97 0.22 8.80 -6.54
CA GLN A 97 1.15 8.03 -5.70
C GLN A 97 0.71 7.97 -4.24
N ARG A 98 0.32 9.10 -3.65
CA ARG A 98 -0.25 9.14 -2.30
C ARG A 98 -1.74 8.82 -2.32
N ASN A 99 -2.17 8.03 -1.34
CA ASN A 99 -3.58 7.71 -1.15
C ASN A 99 -4.37 8.90 -0.57
N SER A 100 -5.68 8.73 -0.38
CA SER A 100 -6.56 9.76 0.18
C SER A 100 -6.16 10.24 1.58
N ASN A 101 -5.41 9.41 2.33
CA ASN A 101 -4.90 9.74 3.65
C ASN A 101 -3.54 10.42 3.59
N GLY A 102 -3.05 10.76 2.39
CA GLY A 102 -1.79 11.44 2.18
C GLY A 102 -0.56 10.58 2.42
N ALA A 103 -0.70 9.28 2.71
CA ALA A 103 0.42 8.35 2.83
C ALA A 103 0.61 7.59 1.51
N THR A 104 1.82 7.10 1.25
CA THR A 104 2.05 6.13 0.18
C THR A 104 2.79 4.93 0.70
N ARG A 105 2.43 3.76 0.20
CA ARG A 105 3.24 2.56 0.34
C ARG A 105 4.51 2.73 -0.49
N MET A 106 5.57 2.08 -0.06
CA MET A 106 6.86 2.06 -0.75
C MET A 106 7.38 0.64 -0.84
N THR A 107 7.94 0.30 -1.99
CA THR A 107 8.52 -1.00 -2.28
C THR A 107 10.03 -0.87 -2.30
N LYS A 108 10.70 -1.54 -1.36
CA LYS A 108 12.15 -1.58 -1.27
C LYS A 108 12.75 -2.29 -2.50
N CYS A 109 13.83 -1.74 -3.06
CA CYS A 109 14.58 -2.40 -4.12
C CYS A 109 15.48 -3.51 -3.57
N GLU A 110 15.57 -4.63 -4.29
CA GLU A 110 16.44 -5.73 -3.90
C GLU A 110 17.91 -5.31 -3.95
N GLY A 111 18.69 -5.70 -2.94
CA GLY A 111 20.11 -5.37 -2.84
C GLY A 111 20.42 -3.94 -2.37
N SER A 112 19.42 -3.13 -2.02
CA SER A 112 19.62 -1.77 -1.49
C SER A 112 18.79 -1.50 -0.24
N ASP A 113 19.39 -0.85 0.76
CA ASP A 113 18.69 -0.37 1.96
C ASP A 113 18.14 1.05 1.83
N THR A 114 18.52 1.76 0.77
CA THR A 114 18.23 3.18 0.56
C THR A 114 17.33 3.44 -0.64
N GLN A 115 17.17 2.46 -1.54
CA GLN A 115 16.40 2.63 -2.77
C GLN A 115 15.00 2.03 -2.67
N PHE A 116 14.00 2.81 -3.09
CA PHE A 116 12.60 2.44 -3.00
C PHE A 116 11.80 2.93 -4.22
N CYS A 117 10.73 2.22 -4.55
CA CYS A 117 9.68 2.67 -5.45
C CYS A 117 8.52 3.28 -4.68
N CYS A 118 7.89 4.29 -5.26
CA CYS A 118 6.59 4.78 -4.82
C CYS A 118 5.48 3.81 -5.26
N GLY A 119 4.66 3.35 -4.31
CA GLY A 119 3.58 2.40 -4.54
C GLY A 119 3.96 0.95 -4.24
N GLU A 120 3.15 0.01 -4.73
CA GLU A 120 3.32 -1.43 -4.44
C GLU A 120 4.27 -2.13 -5.41
N SER A 121 4.46 -1.57 -6.60
CA SER A 121 5.29 -2.16 -7.65
C SER A 121 6.77 -1.88 -7.43
N GLY A 122 7.60 -2.92 -7.56
CA GLY A 122 9.06 -2.81 -7.62
C GLY A 122 9.61 -2.50 -9.02
N ALA A 123 8.75 -2.24 -10.02
CA ALA A 123 9.19 -2.06 -11.41
C ALA A 123 10.19 -0.89 -11.61
N CYS A 124 10.12 0.14 -10.75
CA CYS A 124 11.08 1.25 -10.80
C CYS A 124 12.52 0.80 -10.46
N CYS A 125 12.68 -0.26 -9.66
CA CYS A 125 14.00 -0.78 -9.28
C CYS A 125 14.76 -1.36 -10.47
N ILE A 126 14.04 -1.88 -11.47
CA ILE A 126 14.64 -2.47 -12.67
C ILE A 126 15.05 -1.38 -13.65
N THR A 127 14.20 -0.37 -13.81
CA THR A 127 14.38 0.68 -14.82
C THR A 127 15.16 1.90 -14.31
N GLY A 128 15.26 2.07 -12.99
CA GLY A 128 15.69 3.29 -12.31
C GLY A 128 14.69 4.45 -12.40
N ALA A 129 13.66 4.35 -13.23
CA ALA A 129 12.70 5.43 -13.46
C ALA A 129 11.66 5.50 -12.35
N GLY A 130 11.62 6.62 -11.61
CA GLY A 130 10.73 6.79 -10.47
C GLY A 130 11.24 6.14 -9.18
N MET A 131 12.51 5.73 -9.17
CA MET A 131 13.19 5.28 -7.96
C MET A 131 13.52 6.48 -7.05
N VAL A 132 13.31 6.29 -5.76
CA VAL A 132 13.65 7.24 -4.70
C VAL A 132 14.82 6.68 -3.92
N GLU A 133 15.88 7.48 -3.80
CA GLU A 133 17.00 7.19 -2.91
C GLU A 133 16.84 7.99 -1.62
N LEU A 134 16.86 7.28 -0.49
CA LEU A 134 16.70 7.85 0.84
C LEU A 134 18.03 7.80 1.59
N PRO A 135 18.35 8.82 2.40
CA PRO A 135 19.51 8.74 3.28
C PRO A 135 19.30 7.65 4.32
N VAL A 136 20.39 7.05 4.83
CA VAL A 136 20.30 6.09 5.93
C VAL A 136 19.73 6.76 7.20
N ASN A 137 20.11 8.01 7.44
CA ASN A 137 19.61 8.84 8.52
C ASN A 137 18.96 10.09 7.95
N PHE A 138 17.72 10.35 8.34
CA PHE A 138 16.97 11.53 7.98
C PHE A 138 17.65 12.74 8.60
N THR A 139 18.05 13.70 7.79
CA THR A 139 18.55 14.98 8.26
C THR A 139 17.57 16.05 7.84
N LYS A 140 17.08 16.81 8.81
CA LYS A 140 16.19 17.95 8.58
C LYS A 140 16.86 18.91 7.59
N GLY A 141 16.11 19.31 6.56
CA GLY A 141 16.57 20.27 5.57
C GLY A 141 17.29 19.69 4.36
N MET A 142 17.39 18.36 4.22
CA MET A 142 17.91 17.82 2.95
C MET A 142 16.91 18.05 1.82
N PRO A 143 17.27 18.82 0.78
CA PRO A 143 16.45 18.92 -0.40
C PRO A 143 16.32 17.54 -1.02
N TYR A 144 15.08 17.10 -1.25
CA TYR A 144 14.84 15.91 -2.06
C TYR A 144 15.48 16.13 -3.42
N GLN A 145 16.53 15.37 -3.71
CA GLN A 145 17.12 15.31 -5.02
C GLN A 145 16.38 14.18 -5.75
N PRO A 146 15.40 14.46 -6.62
CA PRO A 146 14.82 13.42 -7.46
C PRO A 146 15.99 12.77 -8.19
N SER A 147 16.04 11.43 -8.17
CA SER A 147 17.05 10.66 -8.88
C SER A 147 17.04 11.19 -10.32
N GLN A 148 18.09 11.92 -10.69
CA GLN A 148 18.14 12.56 -11.99
C GLN A 148 17.98 11.42 -13.00
N LYS A 149 17.00 11.56 -13.92
CA LYS A 149 16.81 10.60 -15.01
C LYS A 149 18.20 10.28 -15.55
N LEU A 150 18.63 9.02 -15.40
CA LEU A 150 19.85 8.53 -16.02
C LEU A 150 19.80 9.04 -17.46
N PRO A 151 20.84 9.72 -17.98
CA PRO A 151 20.81 10.28 -19.32
C PRO A 151 20.36 9.17 -20.26
N GLN A 152 19.15 9.34 -20.79
CA GLN A 152 18.59 8.40 -21.75
C GLN A 152 19.65 8.28 -22.83
N PRO A 153 20.22 7.08 -23.09
CA PRO A 153 21.23 6.93 -24.10
C PRO A 153 20.63 7.52 -25.37
N SER A 154 21.20 8.64 -25.82
CA SER A 154 20.81 9.25 -27.07
C SER A 154 21.14 8.21 -28.12
N GLN A 155 20.15 7.43 -28.52
CA GLN A 155 20.22 6.64 -29.73
C GLN A 155 20.29 7.67 -30.84
N SER A 156 21.50 8.10 -31.19
CA SER A 156 21.79 8.71 -32.46
C SER A 156 21.33 7.71 -33.51
N LEU A 157 20.22 8.02 -34.19
CA LEU A 157 19.85 7.27 -35.38
C LEU A 157 21.04 7.37 -36.34
N PRO A 158 21.58 6.24 -36.84
CA PRO A 158 22.57 6.30 -37.91
C PRO A 158 21.91 6.96 -39.13
N GLN A 159 22.47 8.10 -39.53
CA GLN A 159 22.15 8.76 -40.78
C GLN A 159 22.42 7.78 -41.93
N PRO A 160 21.45 7.50 -42.83
CA PRO A 160 21.65 6.54 -43.91
C PRO A 160 22.64 7.11 -44.94
N SER A 161 23.83 6.52 -45.01
CA SER A 161 24.72 6.65 -46.17
C SER A 161 24.29 5.66 -47.26
N PRO A 162 24.34 6.06 -48.55
CA PRO A 162 23.97 5.18 -49.67
C PRO A 162 24.92 3.97 -49.71
N SER A 163 24.36 2.77 -49.64
CA SER A 163 25.13 1.52 -49.68
C SER A 163 25.35 1.08 -51.12
N THR A 164 26.62 0.90 -51.49
CA THR A 164 27.05 0.05 -52.60
C THR A 164 26.84 -1.41 -52.20
N VAL A 165 26.28 -2.18 -53.14
CA VAL A 165 25.95 -3.60 -53.02
C VAL A 165 27.23 -4.42 -52.85
N TYR A 166 27.28 -5.27 -51.81
CA TYR A 166 28.09 -6.48 -51.83
C TYR A 166 27.31 -7.65 -51.26
N VAL A 167 27.16 -8.66 -52.12
CA VAL A 167 26.60 -9.98 -51.86
C VAL A 167 27.72 -10.83 -51.25
N ASN A 168 27.42 -11.60 -50.19
CA ASN A 168 27.80 -13.02 -50.06
C ASN A 168 27.41 -13.63 -48.69
N THR A 169 26.42 -14.54 -48.78
CA THR A 169 26.35 -15.92 -48.20
C THR A 169 26.45 -16.18 -46.68
N PRO A 170 25.87 -17.31 -46.19
CA PRO A 170 25.13 -17.36 -44.94
C PRO A 170 25.85 -18.16 -43.85
N ALA A 171 25.68 -17.74 -42.61
CA ALA A 171 25.98 -18.56 -41.44
C ALA A 171 24.74 -18.59 -40.53
N THR A 172 24.39 -19.80 -40.16
CA THR A 172 23.18 -20.24 -39.47
C THR A 172 23.13 -19.71 -38.04
N ASP A 173 22.20 -18.78 -37.78
CA ASP A 173 21.87 -18.30 -36.43
C ASP A 173 20.66 -19.05 -35.86
N THR A 174 20.92 -19.92 -34.87
CA THR A 174 19.93 -20.29 -33.85
C THR A 174 20.23 -19.49 -32.58
N GLY A 175 19.81 -18.23 -32.58
CA GLY A 175 19.89 -17.33 -31.43
C GLY A 175 18.58 -16.57 -31.28
N LEU A 176 17.80 -16.91 -30.25
CA LEU A 176 16.45 -16.39 -30.01
C LEU A 176 16.45 -14.86 -29.86
N SER A 177 15.90 -14.20 -30.87
CA SER A 177 15.79 -12.75 -31.04
C SER A 177 14.99 -12.10 -29.90
N SER A 178 15.66 -11.25 -29.11
CA SER A 178 15.06 -10.32 -28.15
C SER A 178 14.63 -8.98 -28.80
N ARG A 179 14.27 -8.98 -30.09
CA ARG A 179 13.80 -7.77 -30.78
C ARG A 179 12.55 -8.06 -31.62
N ALA A 180 11.43 -8.17 -30.92
CA ALA A 180 10.10 -8.09 -31.50
C ALA A 180 9.22 -7.25 -30.56
N VAL A 181 9.52 -5.95 -30.46
CA VAL A 181 8.64 -4.96 -29.81
C VAL A 181 8.49 -3.79 -30.77
N VAL A 182 7.71 -4.00 -31.82
CA VAL A 182 7.17 -2.92 -32.65
C VAL A 182 5.70 -3.22 -32.88
N GLY A 183 4.85 -2.34 -32.35
CA GLY A 183 3.52 -2.09 -32.91
C GLY A 183 2.32 -2.57 -32.08
N ILE A 184 1.92 -1.79 -31.07
CA ILE A 184 0.49 -1.46 -30.84
C ILE A 184 0.43 -0.04 -30.25
N VAL A 185 0.29 0.96 -31.11
CA VAL A 185 -0.17 2.30 -30.71
C VAL A 185 -1.22 2.71 -31.74
N LEU A 186 -2.38 3.17 -31.26
CA LEU A 186 -3.68 3.36 -31.94
C LEU A 186 -4.66 2.16 -31.79
N GLY A 187 -5.07 1.85 -30.56
CA GLY A 187 -6.11 0.84 -30.33
C GLY A 187 -6.98 1.04 -29.08
N VAL A 188 -6.87 2.18 -28.39
CA VAL A 188 -7.57 2.37 -27.11
C VAL A 188 -9.05 2.72 -27.30
N ASP A 189 -9.40 3.48 -28.33
CA ASP A 189 -10.77 3.98 -28.50
C ASP A 189 -11.77 2.87 -28.90
N LEU A 190 -11.34 1.88 -29.68
CA LEU A 190 -12.20 0.75 -30.07
C LEU A 190 -12.39 -0.26 -28.92
N GLY A 191 -11.40 -0.41 -28.05
CA GLY A 191 -11.48 -1.34 -26.91
C GLY A 191 -12.51 -0.92 -25.87
N VAL A 192 -12.59 0.38 -25.56
CA VAL A 192 -13.57 0.90 -24.59
C VAL A 192 -15.00 0.74 -25.10
N LEU A 193 -15.26 1.00 -26.39
CA LEU A 193 -16.58 0.81 -27.00
C LEU A 193 -17.03 -0.66 -26.98
N ALA A 194 -16.11 -1.60 -27.25
CA ALA A 194 -16.41 -3.03 -27.18
C ALA A 194 -16.76 -3.49 -25.75
N LEU A 195 -16.05 -3.00 -24.73
CA LEU A 195 -16.33 -3.34 -23.32
C LEU A 195 -17.66 -2.76 -22.84
N VAL A 196 -18.01 -1.53 -23.25
CA VAL A 196 -19.32 -0.93 -22.92
C VAL A 196 -20.46 -1.70 -23.57
N ALA A 197 -20.33 -2.08 -24.84
CA ALA A 197 -21.34 -2.90 -25.53
C ALA A 197 -21.53 -4.27 -24.85
N LEU A 198 -20.43 -4.92 -24.45
CA LEU A 198 -20.47 -6.20 -23.73
C LEU A 198 -21.18 -6.07 -22.38
N ALA A 199 -20.88 -5.02 -21.61
CA ALA A 199 -21.52 -4.78 -20.32
C ALA A 199 -23.04 -4.57 -20.44
N LEU A 200 -23.49 -3.85 -21.47
CA LEU A 200 -24.92 -3.65 -21.74
C LEU A 200 -25.62 -4.96 -22.14
N LEU A 201 -24.98 -5.81 -22.95
CA LEU A 201 -25.52 -7.12 -23.33
C LEU A 201 -25.66 -8.04 -22.12
N VAL A 202 -24.66 -8.10 -21.24
CA VAL A 202 -24.69 -8.91 -20.02
C VAL A 202 -25.79 -8.42 -19.06
N ARG A 203 -25.94 -7.11 -18.86
CA ARG A 203 -27.04 -6.55 -18.06
C ARG A 203 -28.40 -6.93 -18.61
N LYS A 204 -28.61 -6.82 -19.93
CA LYS A 204 -29.87 -7.19 -20.58
C LYS A 204 -30.16 -8.70 -20.49
N ALA A 205 -29.14 -9.54 -20.61
CA ALA A 205 -29.26 -10.98 -20.45
C ALA A 205 -29.62 -11.39 -19.00
N MET A 206 -29.03 -10.73 -18.00
CA MET A 206 -29.35 -11.00 -16.59
C MET A 206 -30.76 -10.53 -16.21
N ALA A 207 -31.24 -9.40 -16.75
CA ALA A 207 -32.60 -8.93 -16.52
C ALA A 207 -33.66 -9.98 -16.97
N ARG A 208 -33.46 -10.60 -18.15
CA ARG A 208 -34.34 -11.66 -18.66
C ARG A 208 -34.32 -12.93 -17.81
N ARG A 209 -33.19 -13.26 -17.18
CA ARG A 209 -33.10 -14.44 -16.30
C ARG A 209 -33.90 -14.27 -15.00
N ARG A 210 -34.06 -13.05 -14.50
CA ARG A 210 -34.84 -12.79 -13.28
C ARG A 210 -36.33 -13.07 -13.47
N GLU A 211 -36.88 -12.80 -14.65
CA GLU A 211 -38.29 -13.07 -14.96
C GLU A 211 -38.60 -14.58 -15.05
N GLY A 212 -37.61 -15.41 -15.43
CA GLY A 212 -37.78 -16.87 -15.51
C GLY A 212 -37.74 -17.60 -14.16
N GLN A 213 -37.09 -17.05 -13.14
CA GLN A 213 -36.99 -17.70 -11.82
C GLN A 213 -38.25 -17.50 -10.97
N SER A 214 -39.04 -16.45 -11.20
CA SER A 214 -40.30 -16.22 -10.48
C SER A 214 -41.39 -17.26 -10.81
N ARG A 215 -41.26 -18.05 -11.89
CA ARG A 215 -42.24 -19.09 -12.24
C ARG A 215 -41.98 -20.46 -11.62
N LYS A 216 -40.80 -20.71 -11.04
CA LYS A 216 -40.48 -22.01 -10.40
C LYS A 216 -40.79 -22.07 -8.90
N SER A 217 -41.26 -20.98 -8.29
CA SER A 217 -41.58 -20.93 -6.86
C SER A 217 -43.08 -21.10 -6.54
N SER A 218 -43.91 -21.49 -7.52
CA SER A 218 -45.35 -21.70 -7.32
C SER A 218 -45.78 -23.18 -7.34
N GLN A 219 -44.84 -24.13 -7.30
CA GLN A 219 -45.20 -25.53 -7.08
C GLN A 219 -45.06 -25.83 -5.59
N ALA A 220 -46.17 -25.63 -4.88
CA ALA A 220 -46.37 -26.09 -3.51
C ALA A 220 -46.30 -27.62 -3.47
N PRO A 221 -45.46 -28.22 -2.60
CA PRO A 221 -45.66 -29.58 -2.15
C PRO A 221 -46.83 -29.59 -1.17
N ASP A 222 -47.81 -30.37 -1.57
CA ASP A 222 -48.96 -30.84 -0.82
C ASP A 222 -48.57 -31.45 0.54
N GLU A 223 -49.55 -31.42 1.45
CA GLU A 223 -49.52 -31.87 2.83
C GLU A 223 -48.77 -33.20 3.04
N THR A 224 -47.82 -33.21 3.97
CA THR A 224 -47.70 -34.36 4.87
C THR A 224 -47.56 -33.86 6.29
N LEU A 225 -48.66 -34.05 6.99
CA LEU A 225 -49.00 -33.66 8.34
C LEU A 225 -48.23 -34.56 9.32
N VAL A 226 -47.13 -34.08 9.90
CA VAL A 226 -46.55 -34.62 11.14
C VAL A 226 -46.14 -33.47 12.06
N ASN A 227 -47.02 -33.21 13.01
CA ASN A 227 -46.84 -32.33 14.17
C ASN A 227 -46.22 -33.15 15.34
N PRO A 228 -45.87 -32.55 16.49
CA PRO A 228 -44.65 -31.79 16.81
C PRO A 228 -43.73 -32.59 17.75
N LYS A 229 -42.42 -32.31 17.72
CA LYS A 229 -41.63 -32.38 18.95
C LYS A 229 -40.74 -31.16 19.08
N SER A 230 -41.29 -30.21 19.82
CA SER A 230 -40.60 -29.27 20.68
C SER A 230 -39.17 -29.71 21.00
N SER A 231 -38.21 -29.03 20.39
CA SER A 231 -36.87 -28.86 20.97
C SER A 231 -36.58 -27.37 20.90
N SER A 232 -37.10 -26.68 21.91
CA SER A 232 -36.64 -25.37 22.34
C SER A 232 -35.17 -25.51 22.73
N TYR A 233 -34.25 -25.22 21.82
CA TYR A 233 -32.92 -24.78 22.22
C TYR A 233 -33.07 -23.30 22.62
N GLU A 234 -33.33 -23.10 23.90
CA GLU A 234 -32.93 -21.90 24.62
C GLU A 234 -31.44 -21.69 24.34
N ILE A 235 -31.12 -20.72 23.49
CA ILE A 235 -29.78 -20.12 23.51
C ILE A 235 -29.79 -19.22 24.75
N GLN A 236 -29.51 -19.82 25.91
CA GLN A 236 -29.02 -19.08 27.06
C GLN A 236 -27.68 -18.47 26.64
N VAL A 237 -27.74 -17.21 26.22
CA VAL A 237 -26.56 -16.36 26.14
C VAL A 237 -26.11 -16.17 27.59
N ASN A 238 -25.20 -17.04 28.03
CA ASN A 238 -24.41 -16.82 29.23
C ASN A 238 -23.65 -15.51 29.03
N ARG A 239 -24.25 -14.43 29.52
CA ARG A 239 -23.57 -13.21 29.90
C ARG A 239 -22.86 -13.49 31.22
N GLU A 240 -21.86 -14.36 31.19
CA GLU A 240 -20.85 -14.36 32.25
C GLU A 240 -20.05 -13.08 32.08
N MET A 241 -20.36 -12.13 32.96
CA MET A 241 -19.54 -10.99 33.25
C MET A 241 -18.16 -11.51 33.65
N MET A 242 -17.19 -11.42 32.74
CA MET A 242 -15.79 -11.43 33.12
C MET A 242 -15.53 -10.11 33.83
N GLU A 243 -15.76 -10.10 35.14
CA GLU A 243 -15.25 -9.08 36.04
C GLU A 243 -13.73 -9.01 35.85
N LEU A 244 -13.26 -7.87 35.35
CA LEU A 244 -11.84 -7.53 35.35
C LEU A 244 -11.38 -7.41 36.81
N PRO A 245 -10.31 -8.11 37.24
CA PRO A 245 -9.68 -7.82 38.51
C PRO A 245 -9.16 -6.38 38.46
N THR A 246 -9.75 -5.52 39.28
CA THR A 246 -9.20 -4.21 39.60
C THR A 246 -8.06 -4.45 40.58
N ASP A 247 -6.89 -4.83 40.06
CA ASP A 247 -5.70 -4.94 40.90
C ASP A 247 -5.10 -3.56 41.12
N ARG A 248 -5.49 -2.97 42.24
CA ARG A 248 -4.96 -1.72 42.80
C ARG A 248 -3.61 -2.03 43.44
N GLY A 249 -2.60 -2.28 42.61
CA GLY A 249 -1.21 -2.37 43.03
C GLY A 249 -0.59 -0.98 43.15
N THR A 250 -0.77 -0.31 44.28
CA THR A 250 0.09 0.80 44.70
C THR A 250 1.44 0.22 45.12
N SER A 251 2.40 0.15 44.20
CA SER A 251 3.82 0.01 44.56
C SER A 251 4.45 1.39 44.61
N GLU A 252 4.56 1.91 45.84
CA GLU A 252 5.49 2.99 46.15
C GLU A 252 6.92 2.53 45.82
N LEU A 253 7.60 3.26 44.94
CA LEU A 253 9.05 3.16 44.79
C LEU A 253 9.70 4.15 45.76
N PRO A 254 10.64 3.70 46.63
CA PRO A 254 11.37 4.61 47.49
C PRO A 254 12.29 5.50 46.64
N PHE A 255 12.09 6.80 46.79
CA PHE A 255 12.89 7.87 46.22
C PHE A 255 14.25 7.88 46.92
N ASN A 256 15.28 7.31 46.28
CA ASN A 256 16.64 7.30 46.79
C ASN A 256 17.30 8.67 46.55
N LYS A 257 17.36 9.51 47.60
CA LYS A 257 18.11 10.77 47.62
C LYS A 257 19.50 10.50 48.16
N ASP A 258 20.37 9.94 47.34
CA ASP A 258 21.82 9.97 47.57
C ASP A 258 22.47 9.65 46.23
N LEU A 259 22.79 10.68 45.44
CA LEU A 259 23.84 10.71 44.41
C LEU A 259 23.76 12.05 43.65
N TRP A 260 24.63 12.98 44.08
CA TRP A 260 25.09 14.23 43.42
C TRP A 260 24.19 15.46 43.46
#